data_AF-A0A4P2R1S1-F1
#
_entry.id   AF-A0A4P2R1S1-F1
#
_cell.length_a   1.000
_cell.length_b   1.000
_cell.length_c   1.000
_cell.angle_alpha   90.00
_cell.angle_beta   90.00
_cell.angle_gamma   90.00
#
_symmetry.space_group_name_H-M   'P 1'
#
loop_
_entity.id
_entity.type
_entity.pdbx_description
1 polymer ?
#
loop_
_entity_poly.entity_id
_entity_poly.type
_entity_poly.pdbx_seq_one_letter_code
_entity_poly.pdbx_strand_id
1 'polypeptide(L)'
;MSDRKIEWALVQMIVSRTPVLPDWVRECAKIGYEAIVSLPVVDDVEAGELARPGLELRSVSSDYLEFLREQIDLNARGEEWTAILQRRLKALEPFEGQPVLTVMFHRKPESLTLRIDPRSETILGYEEY
;
A
#
# COMPACT_ATOMS: atom_id res chain seq x y z
N MET A 1 -15.78 -16.27 7.35
CA MET A 1 -15.44 -14.82 7.32
C MET A 1 -14.62 -14.61 6.05
N SER A 2 -14.93 -13.61 5.21
CA SER A 2 -14.17 -13.43 3.95
C SER A 2 -12.72 -13.04 4.26
N ASP A 3 -11.74 -13.62 3.54
CA ASP A 3 -10.31 -13.33 3.72
C ASP A 3 -10.01 -11.82 3.67
N ARG A 4 -10.73 -11.10 2.81
CA ARG A 4 -10.65 -9.63 2.70
C ARG A 4 -11.05 -8.86 3.96
N LYS A 5 -11.98 -9.41 4.76
CA LYS A 5 -12.39 -8.80 6.03
C LYS A 5 -11.30 -8.93 7.08
N ILE A 6 -10.57 -10.05 7.07
CA ILE A 6 -9.41 -10.29 7.95
C ILE A 6 -8.25 -9.38 7.55
N GLU A 7 -7.94 -9.31 6.24
CA GLU A 7 -6.93 -8.39 5.71
C GLU A 7 -7.25 -6.94 6.10
N TRP A 8 -8.50 -6.48 5.93
CA TRP A 8 -8.87 -5.13 6.33
C TRP A 8 -8.68 -4.91 7.83
N ALA A 9 -9.12 -5.85 8.69
CA ALA A 9 -8.92 -5.74 10.14
C ALA A 9 -7.44 -5.57 10.53
N LEU A 10 -6.54 -6.30 9.86
CA LEU A 10 -5.08 -6.15 10.01
C LEU A 10 -4.63 -4.73 9.63
N VAL A 11 -5.12 -4.20 8.50
CA VAL A 11 -4.84 -2.82 8.08
C VAL A 11 -5.28 -1.81 9.12
N GLN A 12 -6.51 -1.93 9.64
CA GLN A 12 -7.03 -1.02 10.67
C GLN A 12 -6.14 -1.02 11.91
N MET A 13 -5.77 -2.21 12.38
CA MET A 13 -4.89 -2.38 13.53
C MET A 13 -3.53 -1.69 13.29
N ILE A 14 -2.88 -1.95 12.16
CA ILE A 14 -1.55 -1.41 11.86
C ILE A 14 -1.58 0.11 11.68
N VAL A 15 -2.55 0.62 10.91
CA VAL A 15 -2.70 2.07 10.68
C VAL A 15 -2.96 2.80 12.00
N SER A 16 -3.78 2.24 12.90
CA SER A 16 -4.07 2.86 14.20
C SER A 16 -2.84 2.99 15.12
N ARG A 17 -1.83 2.14 14.94
CA ARG A 17 -0.58 2.13 15.70
C ARG A 17 0.55 2.94 15.06
N THR A 18 0.31 3.50 13.86
CA THR A 18 1.33 4.18 13.07
C THR A 18 1.07 5.69 13.02
N PRO A 19 1.73 6.49 13.88
CA PRO A 19 1.44 7.92 14.00
C PRO A 19 1.92 8.75 12.80
N VAL A 20 2.83 8.22 11.99
CA VAL A 20 3.47 8.97 10.88
C VAL A 20 2.68 8.96 9.56
N LEU A 21 1.56 8.22 9.49
CA LEU A 21 0.74 8.22 8.27
C LEU A 21 -0.05 9.53 8.12
N PRO A 22 -0.50 9.89 6.91
CA PRO A 22 -1.42 11.00 6.72
C PRO A 22 -2.74 10.81 7.50
N ASP A 23 -3.34 11.89 7.99
CA ASP A 23 -4.60 11.86 8.75
C ASP A 23 -5.71 11.16 7.98
N TRP A 24 -5.81 11.43 6.68
CA TRP A 24 -6.87 10.90 5.84
C TRP A 24 -6.80 9.38 5.66
N VAL A 25 -5.60 8.79 5.70
CA VAL A 25 -5.42 7.33 5.71
C VAL A 25 -5.92 6.75 7.03
N ARG A 26 -5.62 7.42 8.15
CA ARG A 26 -6.16 7.02 9.46
C ARG A 26 -7.67 7.10 9.51
N GLU A 27 -8.27 8.17 8.99
CA GLU A 27 -9.74 8.30 8.93
C GLU A 27 -10.35 7.20 8.06
N CYS A 28 -9.77 6.92 6.89
CA CYS A 28 -10.20 5.84 6.03
C CYS A 28 -10.13 4.47 6.74
N ALA A 29 -9.03 4.19 7.44
CA ALA A 29 -8.84 2.96 8.20
C ALA A 29 -9.79 2.81 9.41
N LYS A 30 -10.48 3.86 9.87
CA LYS A 30 -11.53 3.74 10.90
C LYS A 30 -12.84 3.19 10.33
N ILE A 31 -13.03 3.23 9.02
CA ILE A 31 -14.25 2.75 8.36
C ILE A 31 -14.27 1.21 8.44
N GLY A 32 -15.37 0.65 8.93
CA GLY A 32 -15.55 -0.80 9.00
C GLY A 32 -15.63 -1.45 7.61
N TYR A 33 -15.28 -2.73 7.53
CA TYR A 33 -15.19 -3.45 6.25
C TYR A 33 -16.46 -3.35 5.37
N GLU A 34 -17.66 -3.47 5.96
CA GLU A 34 -18.90 -3.41 5.17
C GLU A 34 -19.13 -2.03 4.52
N ALA A 35 -18.72 -0.97 5.21
CA ALA A 35 -18.82 0.39 4.69
C ALA A 35 -17.70 0.69 3.68
N ILE A 36 -16.47 0.21 3.92
CA ILE A 36 -15.34 0.50 3.03
C ILE A 36 -15.52 -0.14 1.65
N VAL A 37 -16.08 -1.35 1.57
CA VAL A 37 -16.31 -2.02 0.28
C VAL A 37 -17.42 -1.38 -0.54
N SER A 38 -18.27 -0.58 0.11
CA SER A 38 -19.37 0.17 -0.49
C SER A 38 -18.94 1.56 -0.99
N LEU A 39 -17.70 1.98 -0.72
CA LEU A 39 -17.16 3.21 -1.29
C LEU A 39 -17.05 3.10 -2.83
N PRO A 40 -17.17 4.22 -3.54
CA PRO A 40 -16.94 4.28 -4.98
C PRO A 40 -15.51 3.86 -5.36
N VAL A 41 -15.30 3.42 -6.59
CA VAL A 41 -13.94 3.21 -7.12
C VAL A 41 -13.27 4.54 -7.46
N VAL A 42 -11.96 4.52 -7.66
CA VAL A 42 -11.14 5.73 -7.85
C VAL A 42 -11.60 6.60 -9.03
N ASP A 43 -12.10 5.98 -10.09
CA ASP A 43 -12.56 6.70 -11.28
C ASP A 43 -13.91 7.43 -11.07
N ASP A 44 -14.67 7.01 -10.04
CA ASP A 44 -16.02 7.52 -9.74
C ASP A 44 -16.02 8.59 -8.63
N VAL A 45 -14.85 8.98 -8.10
CA VAL A 45 -14.75 9.98 -7.02
C VAL A 45 -14.33 11.37 -7.51
N GLU A 46 -14.89 12.38 -6.85
CA GLU A 46 -14.49 13.76 -7.01
C GLU A 46 -13.28 14.12 -6.14
N ALA A 47 -12.71 15.31 -6.37
CA ALA A 47 -11.57 15.80 -5.58
C ALA A 47 -11.94 15.93 -4.10
N GLY A 48 -11.10 15.38 -3.22
CA GLY A 48 -11.28 15.34 -1.77
C GLY A 48 -12.09 14.14 -1.26
N GLU A 49 -12.72 13.37 -2.14
CA GLU A 49 -13.50 12.19 -1.76
C GLU A 49 -12.64 10.94 -1.62
N LEU A 50 -13.01 10.08 -0.66
CA LEU A 50 -12.37 8.79 -0.45
C LEU A 50 -12.93 7.75 -1.42
N ALA A 51 -12.02 7.06 -2.11
CA ALA A 51 -12.39 5.87 -2.87
C ALA A 51 -12.15 4.60 -2.05
N ARG A 52 -12.78 3.51 -2.49
CA ARG A 52 -12.58 2.17 -1.96
C ARG A 52 -11.09 1.78 -2.07
N PRO A 53 -10.43 1.45 -0.94
CA PRO A 53 -9.06 1.00 -0.96
C PRO A 53 -8.89 -0.31 -1.73
N GLY A 54 -7.80 -0.41 -2.48
CA GLY A 54 -7.35 -1.66 -3.07
C GLY A 54 -6.62 -2.50 -2.03
N LEU A 55 -6.91 -3.80 -1.97
CA LEU A 55 -6.18 -4.76 -1.14
C LEU A 55 -5.60 -5.84 -2.04
N GLU A 56 -4.30 -6.14 -1.90
CA GLU A 56 -3.64 -7.21 -2.62
C GLU A 56 -2.66 -7.95 -1.72
N LEU A 57 -2.90 -9.25 -1.49
CA LEU A 57 -1.95 -10.14 -0.83
C LEU A 57 -1.24 -10.95 -1.91
N ARG A 58 0.05 -10.69 -2.13
CA ARG A 58 0.84 -11.39 -3.15
C ARG A 58 2.25 -11.66 -2.63
N SER A 59 2.86 -12.76 -3.09
CA SER A 59 4.27 -13.02 -2.82
C SER A 59 5.16 -12.06 -3.62
N VAL A 60 6.24 -11.60 -3.00
CA VAL A 60 7.28 -10.84 -3.71
C VAL A 60 8.03 -11.81 -4.63
N SER A 61 7.91 -11.65 -5.94
CA SER A 61 8.61 -12.50 -6.91
C SER A 61 10.02 -12.00 -7.19
N SER A 62 10.92 -12.92 -7.57
CA SER A 62 12.26 -12.60 -8.05
C SER A 62 12.21 -11.65 -9.25
N ASP A 63 11.34 -11.93 -10.22
CA ASP A 63 11.13 -11.10 -11.42
C ASP A 63 10.76 -9.65 -11.07
N TYR A 64 9.98 -9.44 -10.00
CA TYR A 64 9.62 -8.08 -9.59
C TYR A 64 10.82 -7.34 -8.98
N LEU A 65 11.64 -8.04 -8.18
CA LEU A 65 12.85 -7.44 -7.62
C LEU A 65 13.88 -7.14 -8.71
N GLU A 66 14.03 -8.01 -9.69
CA GLU A 66 14.86 -7.77 -10.88
C GLU A 66 14.37 -6.56 -11.67
N PHE A 67 13.06 -6.49 -11.96
CA PHE A 67 12.45 -5.32 -12.58
C PHE A 67 12.77 -4.02 -11.82
N LEU A 68 12.68 -4.01 -10.48
CA LEU A 68 13.05 -2.83 -9.69
C LEU A 68 14.52 -2.45 -9.87
N ARG A 69 15.44 -3.43 -9.85
CA ARG A 69 16.89 -3.20 -10.06
C ARG A 69 17.16 -2.62 -11.44
N GLU A 70 16.54 -3.16 -12.48
CA GLU A 70 16.67 -2.65 -13.86
C GLU A 70 16.17 -1.20 -13.97
N GLN A 71 15.00 -0.89 -13.41
CA GLN A 71 14.45 0.46 -13.47
C GLN A 71 15.31 1.49 -12.71
N ILE A 72 15.96 1.07 -11.61
CA ILE A 72 16.92 1.89 -10.86
C ILE A 72 18.17 2.18 -11.71
N ASP A 73 18.73 1.15 -12.35
CA ASP A 73 19.92 1.27 -13.20
C ASP A 73 19.68 2.19 -14.41
N LEU A 74 18.50 2.07 -15.04
CA LEU A 74 18.10 2.90 -16.17
C LEU A 74 17.82 4.36 -15.78
N ASN A 75 17.59 4.66 -14.49
CA ASN A 75 17.16 5.97 -13.99
C ASN A 75 15.98 6.56 -14.81
N ALA A 76 15.03 5.69 -15.21
CA ALA A 76 14.11 5.96 -16.32
C ALA A 76 13.19 7.20 -16.13
N ARG A 77 12.99 7.65 -14.88
CA ARG A 77 12.13 8.79 -14.53
C ARG A 77 12.82 9.81 -13.62
N GLY A 78 14.16 9.82 -13.61
CA GLY A 78 14.97 10.74 -12.81
C GLY A 78 15.13 10.32 -11.33
N GLU A 79 15.94 11.11 -10.62
CA GLU A 79 16.49 10.75 -9.30
C GLU A 79 15.43 10.55 -8.22
N GLU A 80 14.37 11.36 -8.22
CA GLU A 80 13.30 11.26 -7.23
C GLU A 80 12.57 9.91 -7.32
N TRP A 81 12.23 9.51 -8.54
CA TRP A 81 11.61 8.22 -8.79
C TRP A 81 12.57 7.07 -8.45
N THR A 82 13.84 7.19 -8.85
CA THR A 82 14.86 6.20 -8.54
C THR A 82 15.03 6.01 -7.02
N ALA A 83 14.98 7.10 -6.24
CA ALA A 83 15.02 7.03 -4.78
C ALA A 83 13.79 6.29 -4.20
N ILE A 84 12.59 6.47 -4.77
CA ILE A 84 11.39 5.69 -4.40
C ILE A 84 11.64 4.20 -4.67
N LEU A 85 12.12 3.86 -5.87
CA LEU A 85 12.38 2.46 -6.24
C LEU A 85 13.44 1.81 -5.35
N GLN A 86 14.50 2.53 -4.99
CA GLN A 86 15.53 2.04 -4.08
C GLN A 86 14.97 1.75 -2.68
N ARG A 87 14.13 2.65 -2.14
CA ARG A 87 13.44 2.42 -0.86
C ARG A 87 12.52 1.20 -0.94
N ARG A 88 11.77 1.06 -2.03
CA ARG A 88 10.89 -0.08 -2.28
C ARG A 88 11.67 -1.40 -2.35
N LEU A 89 12.74 -1.43 -3.15
CA LEU A 89 13.59 -2.61 -3.30
C LEU A 89 14.15 -3.04 -1.94
N LYS A 90 14.74 -2.09 -1.19
CA LYS A 90 15.28 -2.35 0.15
C LYS A 90 14.23 -2.91 1.12
N ALA A 91 12.98 -2.43 1.04
CA ALA A 91 11.89 -2.89 1.89
C ALA A 91 11.40 -4.30 1.53
N LEU A 92 11.44 -4.66 0.25
CA LEU A 92 10.83 -5.90 -0.27
C LEU A 92 11.81 -7.05 -0.47
N GLU A 93 13.09 -6.77 -0.71
CA GLU A 93 14.12 -7.79 -0.95
C GLU A 93 14.19 -8.87 0.14
N PRO A 94 14.10 -8.55 1.46
CA PRO A 94 14.08 -9.57 2.51
C PRO A 94 12.85 -10.50 2.47
N PHE A 95 11.82 -10.14 1.71
CA PHE A 95 10.54 -10.83 1.62
C PHE A 95 10.38 -11.58 0.30
N GLU A 96 11.46 -11.82 -0.46
CA GLU A 96 11.41 -12.66 -1.66
C GLU A 96 10.75 -14.03 -1.39
N GLY A 97 9.76 -14.38 -2.21
CA GLY A 97 8.90 -15.56 -2.06
C GLY A 97 7.83 -15.45 -0.96
N GLN A 98 7.88 -14.43 -0.10
CA GLN A 98 6.98 -14.26 1.04
C GLN A 98 5.78 -13.35 0.69
N PRO A 99 4.59 -13.62 1.26
CA PRO A 99 3.42 -12.80 1.03
C PRO A 99 3.56 -11.43 1.69
N VAL A 100 3.22 -10.38 0.95
CA VAL A 100 3.14 -9.00 1.42
C VAL A 100 1.73 -8.49 1.11
N LEU A 101 1.09 -7.88 2.12
CA LEU A 101 -0.18 -7.20 1.94
C LEU A 101 0.09 -5.77 1.46
N THR A 102 -0.40 -5.44 0.27
CA THR A 102 -0.38 -4.10 -0.29
C THR A 102 -1.77 -3.48 -0.19
N VAL A 103 -1.84 -2.28 0.37
CA VAL A 103 -3.06 -1.49 0.50
C VAL A 103 -2.88 -0.20 -0.28
N MET A 104 -3.81 0.09 -1.18
CA MET A 104 -3.81 1.34 -1.95
C MET A 104 -4.96 2.20 -1.47
N PHE A 105 -4.64 3.31 -0.82
CA PHE A 105 -5.59 4.31 -0.39
C PHE A 105 -5.66 5.43 -1.43
N HIS A 106 -6.85 5.97 -1.65
CA HIS A 106 -7.07 7.05 -2.60
C HIS A 106 -8.01 8.11 -2.02
N ARG A 107 -7.56 9.36 -2.07
CA ARG A 107 -8.33 10.57 -1.81
C ARG A 107 -7.95 11.60 -2.86
N LYS A 108 -8.67 11.65 -3.98
CA LYS A 108 -8.23 12.39 -5.18
C LYS A 108 -7.85 13.85 -4.83
N PRO A 109 -6.69 14.36 -5.29
CA PRO A 109 -5.73 13.71 -6.19
C PRO A 109 -4.72 12.79 -5.49
N GLU A 110 -4.71 12.73 -4.17
CA GLU A 110 -3.71 12.01 -3.37
C GLU A 110 -3.94 10.50 -3.42
N SER A 111 -2.82 9.77 -3.45
CA SER A 111 -2.83 8.32 -3.23
C SER A 111 -1.69 7.89 -2.33
N LEU A 112 -1.92 6.83 -1.57
CA LEU A 112 -0.89 6.23 -0.72
C LEU A 112 -0.91 4.72 -0.88
N THR A 113 0.26 4.16 -1.20
CA THR A 113 0.47 2.71 -1.19
C THR A 113 1.17 2.32 0.10
N LEU A 114 0.55 1.46 0.90
CA LEU A 114 1.09 0.91 2.14
C LEU A 114 1.43 -0.57 1.95
N ARG A 115 2.62 -1.00 2.36
CA ARG A 115 3.04 -2.41 2.31
C ARG A 115 3.25 -2.95 3.72
N ILE A 116 2.67 -4.11 3.98
CA ILE A 116 2.60 -4.74 5.30
C ILE A 116 3.12 -6.17 5.19
N ASP A 117 3.98 -6.58 6.12
CA ASP A 117 4.22 -7.99 6.37
C ASP A 117 3.08 -8.54 7.24
N PRO A 118 2.22 -9.43 6.71
CA PRO A 118 1.08 -9.97 7.45
C PRO A 118 1.50 -10.92 8.58
N ARG A 119 2.75 -11.39 8.62
CA ARG A 119 3.23 -12.31 9.66
C ARG A 119 3.70 -11.57 10.91
N SER A 120 4.50 -10.53 10.73
CA SER A 120 4.99 -9.69 11.84
C SER A 120 4.06 -8.53 12.18
N GLU A 121 3.03 -8.29 11.35
CA GLU A 121 2.08 -7.18 11.51
C GLU A 121 2.78 -5.80 11.46
N THR A 122 3.82 -5.69 10.65
CA THR A 122 4.64 -4.47 10.53
C THR A 122 4.51 -3.81 9.17
N ILE A 123 4.67 -2.48 9.16
CA ILE A 123 4.78 -1.72 7.91
C ILE A 123 6.19 -1.88 7.35
N LEU A 124 6.27 -2.35 6.11
CA LEU A 124 7.52 -2.43 5.35
C LEU A 124 7.89 -1.08 4.74
N GLY A 125 6.87 -0.30 4.37
CA GLY A 125 7.02 1.05 3.87
C GLY A 125 5.72 1.58 3.28
N TYR A 126 5.70 2.89 2.99
CA TYR A 126 4.63 3.52 2.24
C TYR A 126 5.17 4.52 1.22
N GLU A 127 4.36 4.81 0.20
CA GLU A 127 4.67 5.72 -0.90
C GLU A 127 3.46 6.61 -1.15
N GLU A 128 3.69 7.92 -1.22
CA GLU A 128 2.67 8.93 -1.55
C GLU A 128 2.86 9.39 -3.00
N TYR A 129 1.74 9.55 -3.73
CA TYR A 129 1.70 10.04 -5.11
C TYR A 129 0.61 11.09 -5.31
#